data_AF-A0A7S3ZMX1-F1
#
_entry.id   AF-A0A7S3ZMX1-F1
#
_cell.length_a   1.000
_cell.length_b   1.000
_cell.length_c   1.000
_cell.angle_alpha   90.00
_cell.angle_beta   90.00
_cell.angle_gamma   90.00
#
_symmetry.space_group_name_H-M   'P 1'
#
loop_
_entity.id
_entity.type
_entity.pdbx_description
1 polymer ?
#
loop_
_entity_poly.entity_id
_entity_poly.type
_entity_poly.pdbx_seq_one_letter_code
_entity_poly.pdbx_strand_id
1 'polypeptide(L)'
;MDPTAALNILQNHARQKQAELAQTPSQTQAEQSNPTQQTIDMGAPTALPPAPPVVDAPDAAEPEDVDVSGLPAPELLARVRKLQQDRTATYKQYDEALVACAPGEGRQGDPAAYATVVAKVTVVFDRISKRANACEAALRSRGLSAAADAIRRLQEAEKEKLELTAARHLGAFRPDTDAATAHLERRSREVVASVNEALEDLACELDGEE
;
A
#
# COMPACT_ATOMS: atom_id res chain seq x y z
N MET A 1 16.88 2.55 3.93
CA MET A 1 15.95 2.24 5.04
C MET A 1 16.53 1.09 5.83
N ASP A 2 16.54 1.16 7.16
CA ASP A 2 16.94 0.02 8.01
C ASP A 2 15.87 -1.08 7.91
N PRO A 3 16.22 -2.34 7.54
CA PRO A 3 15.28 -3.46 7.47
C PRO A 3 14.47 -3.65 8.75
N THR A 4 15.07 -3.38 9.91
CA THR A 4 14.40 -3.49 11.21
C THR A 4 13.34 -2.40 11.39
N ALA A 5 13.61 -1.18 10.91
CA ALA A 5 12.65 -0.08 10.96
C ALA A 5 11.46 -0.32 10.01
N ALA A 6 11.71 -0.84 8.80
CA ALA A 6 10.65 -1.20 7.84
C ALA A 6 9.71 -2.28 8.42
N LEU A 7 10.28 -3.31 9.03
CA LEU A 7 9.52 -4.38 9.67
C LEU A 7 8.69 -3.86 10.85
N ASN A 8 9.23 -2.96 11.67
CA ASN A 8 8.51 -2.37 12.79
C ASN A 8 7.32 -1.50 12.35
N ILE A 9 7.48 -0.70 11.28
CA ILE A 9 6.39 0.09 10.70
C ILE A 9 5.29 -0.83 10.19
N LEU A 10 5.67 -1.89 9.46
CA LEU A 10 4.72 -2.86 8.91
C LEU A 10 3.98 -3.61 10.03
N GLN A 11 4.68 -3.99 11.11
CA GLN A 11 4.11 -4.62 12.29
C GLN A 11 3.12 -3.71 13.04
N ASN A 12 3.42 -2.41 13.15
CA ASN A 12 2.54 -1.46 13.80
C ASN A 12 1.27 -1.20 12.98
N HIS A 13 1.41 -1.00 11.67
CA HIS A 13 0.26 -0.82 10.77
C HIS A 13 -0.63 -2.07 10.74
N ALA A 14 -0.04 -3.26 10.66
CA ALA A 14 -0.80 -4.50 10.69
C ALA A 14 -1.50 -4.74 12.03
N ARG A 15 -0.87 -4.42 13.17
CA ARG A 15 -1.55 -4.46 14.47
C ARG A 15 -2.72 -3.50 14.56
N GLN A 16 -2.57 -2.29 14.05
CA GLN A 16 -3.65 -1.30 14.00
C GLN A 16 -4.81 -1.81 13.13
N LYS A 17 -4.51 -2.36 11.95
CA LYS A 17 -5.54 -2.93 11.06
C LYS A 17 -6.24 -4.14 11.68
N GLN A 18 -5.51 -5.02 12.35
CA GLN A 18 -6.09 -6.14 13.09
C GLN A 18 -6.98 -5.67 14.24
N ALA A 19 -6.59 -4.59 14.95
CA ALA A 19 -7.39 -4.01 16.02
C ALA A 19 -8.65 -3.28 15.51
N GLU A 20 -8.56 -2.63 14.34
CA GLU A 20 -9.70 -1.99 13.65
C GLU A 20 -10.73 -3.04 13.20
N LEU A 21 -10.25 -4.11 12.56
CA LEU A 21 -11.11 -5.21 12.08
C LEU A 21 -11.72 -6.03 13.24
N ALA A 22 -11.04 -6.11 14.39
CA ALA A 22 -11.58 -6.73 15.60
C ALA A 22 -12.66 -5.87 16.30
N GLN A 23 -12.76 -4.58 15.95
CA GLN A 23 -13.68 -3.61 16.56
C GLN A 23 -14.96 -3.35 15.75
N THR A 24 -15.21 -4.09 14.66
CA THR A 24 -16.50 -4.02 13.95
C THR A 24 -17.49 -5.10 14.40
N PRO A 25 -18.38 -4.82 15.38
CA PRO A 25 -19.73 -5.33 15.39
C PRO A 25 -20.69 -4.35 14.71
N SER A 26 -21.70 -4.91 14.04
CA SER A 26 -22.87 -4.22 13.48
C SER A 26 -23.47 -3.19 14.44
N GLN A 27 -23.96 -2.09 13.84
CA GLN A 27 -24.68 -0.97 14.46
C GLN A 27 -25.61 -1.37 15.63
N THR A 28 -25.60 -0.59 16.73
CA THR A 28 -26.70 0.29 17.24
C THR A 28 -26.38 0.75 18.68
N GLN A 29 -26.80 1.98 19.02
CA GLN A 29 -26.83 2.65 20.34
C GLN A 29 -25.68 3.60 20.72
N ALA A 30 -25.89 4.86 20.35
CA ALA A 30 -26.18 5.99 21.25
C ALA A 30 -25.52 6.06 22.64
N GLU A 31 -25.12 7.30 22.94
CA GLU A 31 -24.93 7.93 24.25
C GLU A 31 -23.52 8.03 24.85
N GLN A 32 -22.99 9.24 24.70
CA GLN A 32 -22.46 10.11 25.75
C GLN A 32 -21.30 9.59 26.62
N SER A 33 -20.13 10.22 26.46
CA SER A 33 -19.56 11.18 27.43
C SER A 33 -18.04 11.25 27.30
N ASN A 34 -17.53 12.43 26.95
CA ASN A 34 -16.21 12.91 27.39
C ASN A 34 -16.45 13.77 28.66
N PRO A 35 -15.49 14.08 29.55
CA PRO A 35 -14.06 14.22 29.28
C PRO A 35 -13.11 13.65 30.35
N THR A 36 -11.84 13.41 30.00
CA THR A 36 -10.70 13.77 30.88
C THR A 36 -9.46 14.05 30.03
N GLN A 37 -8.97 15.28 30.16
CA GLN A 37 -7.68 15.73 29.67
C GLN A 37 -6.55 15.03 30.43
N GLN A 38 -5.55 14.55 29.70
CA GLN A 38 -4.17 14.52 30.20
C GLN A 38 -3.25 15.08 29.12
N THR A 39 -2.82 16.31 29.39
CA THR A 39 -1.74 17.01 28.71
C THR A 39 -0.44 16.25 28.90
N ILE A 40 0.19 15.84 27.81
CA ILE A 40 1.63 15.61 27.78
C ILE A 40 2.19 16.57 26.74
N ASP A 41 2.75 17.67 27.24
CA ASP A 41 3.63 18.58 26.53
C ASP A 41 5.05 18.00 26.60
N MET A 42 5.71 17.87 25.43
CA MET A 42 7.14 18.11 25.21
C MET A 42 7.62 17.47 23.90
N GLY A 43 8.05 18.29 22.95
CA GLY A 43 9.08 17.91 21.98
C GLY A 43 8.84 18.33 20.54
N ALA A 44 9.47 19.44 20.15
CA ALA A 44 9.55 19.97 18.79
C ALA A 44 10.08 18.93 17.75
N PRO A 45 9.77 19.10 16.45
CA PRO A 45 10.22 18.19 15.41
C PRO A 45 11.74 18.26 15.21
N THR A 46 12.44 17.18 15.52
CA THR A 46 13.84 16.99 15.13
C THR A 46 13.93 16.90 13.61
N ALA A 47 14.70 17.81 13.02
CA ALA A 47 14.98 17.86 11.60
C ALA A 47 15.63 16.55 11.09
N LEU A 48 15.15 16.09 9.93
CA LEU A 48 15.76 15.00 9.16
C LEU A 48 17.19 15.39 8.74
N PRO A 49 18.21 14.53 8.92
CA PRO A 49 19.50 14.70 8.26
C PRO A 49 19.42 14.31 6.76
N PRO A 50 20.24 14.92 5.88
CA PRO A 50 20.21 14.68 4.44
C PRO A 50 20.78 13.30 4.08
N ALA A 51 20.24 12.71 3.02
CA ALA A 51 20.68 11.42 2.46
C ALA A 51 22.04 11.51 1.73
N PRO A 52 22.92 10.50 1.83
CA PRO A 52 24.03 10.31 0.91
C PRO A 52 23.65 9.39 -0.28
N PRO A 53 24.45 9.40 -1.38
CA PRO A 53 24.01 8.95 -2.70
C PRO A 53 24.20 7.46 -3.01
N VAL A 54 23.40 7.05 -3.99
CA VAL A 54 23.26 5.84 -4.82
C VAL A 54 24.53 5.01 -5.09
N VAL A 55 24.41 3.67 -5.09
CA VAL A 55 25.03 2.62 -5.97
C VAL A 55 24.52 1.24 -5.47
N ASP A 56 24.17 0.19 -6.22
CA ASP A 56 24.21 -0.20 -7.63
C ASP A 56 23.29 -1.44 -7.78
N ALA A 57 22.45 -1.54 -8.82
CA ALA A 57 21.96 -2.79 -9.44
C ALA A 57 20.92 -2.50 -10.54
N PRO A 58 20.89 -3.31 -11.62
CA PRO A 58 20.32 -2.94 -12.91
C PRO A 58 18.87 -3.42 -13.10
N ASP A 59 17.99 -2.53 -13.54
CA ASP A 59 17.16 -2.64 -14.75
C ASP A 59 16.17 -1.45 -14.78
N ALA A 60 16.27 -0.64 -15.83
CA ALA A 60 15.49 0.56 -16.17
C ALA A 60 14.71 1.26 -15.02
N ALA A 61 15.42 1.94 -14.12
CA ALA A 61 14.79 2.96 -13.28
C ALA A 61 14.34 4.13 -14.16
N GLU A 62 13.05 4.21 -14.49
CA GLU A 62 12.51 5.49 -14.94
C GLU A 62 12.82 6.56 -13.88
N PRO A 63 13.26 7.76 -14.29
CA PRO A 63 13.75 8.78 -13.36
C PRO A 63 12.73 9.04 -12.24
N GLU A 64 13.25 9.22 -11.02
CA GLU A 64 12.45 9.35 -9.79
C GLU A 64 11.49 10.55 -9.81
N ASP A 65 11.76 11.55 -10.66
CA ASP A 65 10.98 12.78 -10.82
C ASP A 65 10.63 13.04 -12.30
N VAL A 66 9.78 12.20 -12.90
CA VAL A 66 9.13 12.62 -14.15
C VAL A 66 8.03 13.58 -13.77
N ASP A 67 8.27 14.88 -13.99
CA ASP A 67 7.21 15.88 -13.98
C ASP A 67 6.13 15.46 -14.99
N VAL A 68 4.98 15.04 -14.47
CA VAL A 68 3.83 14.59 -15.26
C VAL A 68 2.88 15.74 -15.61
N SER A 69 3.13 16.95 -15.11
CA SER A 69 2.21 18.09 -15.26
C SER A 69 1.99 18.50 -16.73
N GLY A 70 2.96 18.21 -17.61
CA GLY A 70 2.88 18.50 -19.05
C GLY A 70 2.35 17.35 -19.94
N LEU A 71 2.15 16.14 -19.42
CA LEU A 71 1.79 14.97 -20.24
C LEU A 71 0.31 14.97 -20.59
N PRO A 72 -0.13 14.68 -21.83
CA PRO A 72 -1.56 14.63 -22.19
C PRO A 72 -2.34 13.58 -21.37
N ALA A 73 -3.66 13.75 -21.23
CA ALA A 73 -4.49 12.90 -20.38
C ALA A 73 -4.42 11.40 -20.72
N PRO A 74 -4.44 10.97 -22.00
CA PRO A 74 -4.24 9.57 -22.35
C PRO A 74 -2.89 9.01 -21.89
N GLU A 75 -1.84 9.82 -21.91
CA GLU A 75 -0.51 9.39 -21.45
C GLU A 75 -0.44 9.27 -19.92
N LEU A 76 -1.12 10.16 -19.18
CA LEU A 76 -1.27 10.04 -17.72
C LEU A 76 -1.98 8.73 -17.35
N LEU A 77 -3.06 8.39 -18.05
CA LEU A 77 -3.84 7.17 -17.81
C LEU A 77 -3.06 5.92 -18.21
N ALA A 78 -2.33 5.94 -19.33
CA ALA A 78 -1.41 4.87 -19.70
C ALA A 78 -0.31 4.66 -18.65
N ARG A 79 0.21 5.74 -18.07
CA ARG A 79 1.20 5.70 -16.99
C ARG A 79 0.62 5.07 -15.72
N VAL A 80 -0.62 5.40 -15.34
CA VAL A 80 -1.32 4.72 -14.23
C VAL A 80 -1.49 3.22 -14.48
N ARG A 81 -1.86 2.81 -15.71
CA ARG A 81 -1.94 1.37 -16.07
C ARG A 81 -0.59 0.67 -15.91
N LYS A 82 0.50 1.27 -16.38
CA LYS A 82 1.86 0.73 -16.20
C LYS A 82 2.23 0.63 -14.72
N LEU A 83 1.95 1.66 -13.93
CA LEU A 83 2.16 1.65 -12.48
C LEU A 83 1.40 0.51 -11.79
N GLN A 84 0.20 0.18 -12.27
CA GLN A 84 -0.59 -0.94 -11.75
C GLN A 84 -0.02 -2.31 -12.12
N GLN A 85 0.57 -2.44 -13.31
CA GLN A 85 1.31 -3.64 -13.72
C GLN A 85 2.55 -3.84 -12.83
N ASP A 86 3.32 -2.77 -12.61
CA ASP A 86 4.48 -2.77 -11.71
C ASP A 86 4.06 -3.14 -10.28
N ARG A 87 2.93 -2.60 -9.80
CA ARG A 87 2.38 -2.92 -8.48
C ARG A 87 2.02 -4.39 -8.36
N THR A 88 1.39 -4.97 -9.39
CA THR A 88 1.04 -6.39 -9.44
C THR A 88 2.28 -7.29 -9.41
N ALA A 89 3.32 -6.94 -10.17
CA ALA A 89 4.59 -7.65 -10.13
C ALA A 89 5.27 -7.54 -8.75
N THR A 90 5.16 -6.39 -8.09
CA THR A 90 5.70 -6.16 -6.75
C THR A 90 4.98 -7.00 -5.69
N TYR A 91 3.64 -7.13 -5.76
CA TYR A 91 2.90 -8.06 -4.89
C TYR A 91 3.34 -9.51 -5.09
N LYS A 92 3.57 -9.94 -6.34
CA LYS A 92 4.05 -11.28 -6.62
C LYS A 92 5.42 -11.55 -5.95
N GLN A 93 6.37 -10.62 -6.08
CA GLN A 93 7.65 -10.72 -5.39
C GLN A 93 7.48 -10.76 -3.88
N TYR A 94 6.54 -9.97 -3.35
CA TYR A 94 6.28 -9.93 -1.92
C TYR A 94 5.71 -11.26 -1.38
N ASP A 95 4.78 -11.87 -2.11
CA ASP A 95 4.18 -13.16 -1.79
C ASP A 95 5.21 -14.30 -1.93
N GLU A 96 6.04 -14.28 -2.98
CA GLU A 96 7.14 -15.24 -3.16
C GLU A 96 8.15 -15.17 -2.00
N ALA A 97 8.41 -13.98 -1.47
CA ALA A 97 9.27 -13.81 -0.30
C ALA A 97 8.69 -14.51 0.95
N LEU A 98 7.36 -14.45 1.13
CA LEU A 98 6.69 -15.15 2.21
C LEU A 98 6.89 -16.65 2.07
N VAL A 99 6.64 -17.22 0.90
CA VAL A 99 6.80 -18.66 0.64
C VAL A 99 8.23 -19.12 0.88
N ALA A 100 9.22 -18.31 0.51
CA ALA A 100 10.62 -18.62 0.71
C ALA A 100 11.03 -18.60 2.20
N CYS A 101 10.54 -17.63 2.96
CA CYS A 101 11.07 -17.28 4.27
C CYS A 101 10.17 -17.70 5.46
N ALA A 102 8.89 -17.95 5.25
CA ALA A 102 7.99 -18.38 6.32
C ALA A 102 8.38 -19.78 6.83
N PRO A 103 8.14 -20.07 8.12
CA PRO A 103 8.27 -21.43 8.63
C PRO A 103 7.30 -22.38 7.92
N GLY A 104 7.70 -23.64 7.76
CA GLY A 104 6.90 -24.68 7.12
C GLY A 104 7.32 -26.07 7.59
N GLU A 105 6.74 -27.13 7.01
CA GLU A 105 7.10 -28.50 7.37
C GLU A 105 8.62 -28.73 7.24
N GLY A 106 9.27 -29.01 8.36
CA GLY A 106 10.71 -29.26 8.43
C GLY A 106 11.61 -28.05 8.14
N ARG A 107 11.06 -26.83 8.00
CA ARG A 107 11.83 -25.61 7.72
C ARG A 107 11.64 -24.57 8.81
N GLN A 108 12.75 -24.17 9.43
CA GLN A 108 12.79 -22.97 10.27
C GLN A 108 12.64 -21.73 9.37
N GLY A 109 11.74 -20.81 9.73
CA GLY A 109 11.58 -19.56 8.99
C GLY A 109 12.82 -18.66 9.08
N ASP A 110 13.00 -17.78 8.10
CA ASP A 110 14.05 -16.77 8.02
C ASP A 110 13.45 -15.34 7.98
N PRO A 111 13.11 -14.76 9.15
CA PRO A 111 12.57 -13.41 9.23
C PRO A 111 13.52 -12.32 8.74
N ALA A 112 14.84 -12.55 8.75
CA ALA A 112 15.85 -11.56 8.36
C ALA A 112 15.91 -11.43 6.83
N ALA A 113 15.92 -12.55 6.11
CA ALA A 113 15.78 -12.56 4.66
C ALA A 113 14.45 -11.94 4.23
N TYR A 114 13.36 -12.28 4.92
CA TYR A 114 12.05 -11.70 4.68
C TYR A 114 12.03 -10.17 4.84
N ALA A 115 12.60 -9.65 5.94
CA ALA A 115 12.68 -8.21 6.22
C ALA A 115 13.46 -7.45 5.13
N THR A 116 14.48 -8.10 4.55
CA THR A 116 15.25 -7.51 3.43
C THR A 116 14.38 -7.33 2.19
N VAL A 117 13.52 -8.30 1.86
CA VAL A 117 12.60 -8.18 0.73
C VAL A 117 11.50 -7.16 1.03
N VAL A 118 10.94 -7.17 2.25
CA VAL A 118 9.96 -6.15 2.71
C VAL A 118 10.50 -4.74 2.46
N ALA A 119 11.73 -4.46 2.91
CA ALA A 119 12.34 -3.15 2.73
C ALA A 119 12.42 -2.73 1.24
N LYS A 120 12.74 -3.68 0.35
CA LYS A 120 12.78 -3.41 -1.11
C LYS A 120 11.41 -3.13 -1.67
N VAL A 121 10.42 -3.99 -1.41
CA VAL A 121 9.07 -3.82 -1.98
C VAL A 121 8.37 -2.59 -1.41
N THR A 122 8.62 -2.20 -0.16
CA THR A 122 8.10 -0.96 0.43
C THR A 122 8.56 0.27 -0.34
N VAL A 123 9.84 0.34 -0.74
CA VAL A 123 10.36 1.45 -1.56
C VAL A 123 9.64 1.49 -2.92
N VAL A 124 9.42 0.32 -3.54
CA VAL A 124 8.73 0.24 -4.82
C VAL A 124 7.26 0.67 -4.70
N PHE A 125 6.53 0.20 -3.69
CA PHE A 125 5.14 0.61 -3.43
C PHE A 125 5.03 2.11 -3.15
N ASP A 126 5.95 2.69 -2.37
CA ASP A 126 6.00 4.13 -2.11
C ASP A 126 6.18 4.93 -3.41
N ARG A 127 7.16 4.55 -4.24
CA ARG A 127 7.40 5.19 -5.55
C ARG A 127 6.19 5.09 -6.47
N ILE A 128 5.56 3.92 -6.55
CA ILE A 128 4.34 3.71 -7.37
C ILE A 128 3.22 4.64 -6.89
N SER A 129 2.99 4.71 -5.58
CA SER A 129 1.91 5.50 -4.98
C SER A 129 2.11 7.00 -5.23
N LYS A 130 3.35 7.50 -5.04
CA LYS A 130 3.70 8.90 -5.34
C LYS A 130 3.45 9.26 -6.80
N ARG A 131 3.86 8.40 -7.74
CA ARG A 131 3.67 8.64 -9.18
C ARG A 131 2.20 8.58 -9.59
N ALA A 132 1.41 7.69 -8.99
CA ALA A 132 -0.03 7.64 -9.22
C ALA A 132 -0.72 8.91 -8.71
N ASN A 133 -0.37 9.39 -7.51
CA ASN A 133 -0.89 10.65 -6.97
C ASN A 133 -0.51 11.87 -7.82
N ALA A 134 0.68 11.86 -8.43
CA ALA A 134 1.08 12.91 -9.37
C ALA A 134 0.21 12.91 -10.63
N CYS A 135 -0.13 11.73 -11.17
CA CYS A 135 -1.05 11.61 -12.31
C CYS A 135 -2.46 12.08 -11.94
N GLU A 136 -2.94 11.67 -10.76
CA GLU A 136 -4.22 12.12 -10.18
C GLU A 136 -4.29 13.65 -10.10
N ALA A 137 -3.25 14.28 -9.52
CA ALA A 137 -3.18 15.73 -9.37
C ALA A 137 -3.16 16.45 -10.72
N ALA A 138 -2.39 15.94 -11.69
CA ALA A 138 -2.32 16.50 -13.03
C ALA A 138 -3.69 16.43 -13.74
N LEU A 139 -4.40 15.29 -13.68
CA LEU A 139 -5.74 15.15 -14.25
C LEU A 139 -6.74 16.10 -13.57
N ARG A 140 -6.70 16.19 -12.23
CA ARG A 140 -7.58 17.09 -11.47
C ARG A 140 -7.36 18.56 -11.83
N SER A 141 -6.11 18.99 -11.99
CA SER A 141 -5.79 20.38 -12.38
C SER A 141 -6.35 20.78 -13.75
N ARG A 142 -6.70 19.80 -14.59
CA ARG A 142 -7.27 19.98 -15.94
C ARG A 142 -8.79 19.86 -15.97
N GLY A 143 -9.43 19.68 -14.81
CA GLY A 143 -10.88 19.48 -14.70
C GLY A 143 -11.34 18.06 -14.97
N LEU A 144 -10.44 17.11 -15.23
CA LEU A 144 -10.74 15.68 -15.45
C LEU A 144 -10.98 14.97 -14.11
N SER A 145 -12.05 15.40 -13.43
CA SER A 145 -12.34 15.01 -12.04
C SER A 145 -12.77 13.55 -11.91
N ALA A 146 -13.50 13.01 -12.89
CA ALA A 146 -13.94 11.62 -12.90
C ALA A 146 -12.74 10.65 -12.92
N ALA A 147 -11.83 10.82 -13.89
CA ALA A 147 -10.59 10.08 -13.96
C ALA A 147 -9.71 10.24 -12.70
N ALA A 148 -9.58 11.47 -12.17
CA ALA A 148 -8.83 11.71 -10.94
C ALA A 148 -9.48 10.99 -9.73
N ASP A 149 -10.80 10.97 -9.62
CA ASP A 149 -11.51 10.27 -8.56
C ASP A 149 -11.40 8.74 -8.69
N ALA A 150 -11.38 8.20 -9.92
CA ALA A 150 -11.12 6.78 -10.15
C ALA A 150 -9.70 6.39 -9.71
N ILE A 151 -8.68 7.20 -10.02
CA ILE A 151 -7.30 6.97 -9.52
C ILE A 151 -7.25 7.02 -7.99
N ARG A 152 -7.96 7.95 -7.37
CA ARG A 152 -8.02 8.05 -5.91
C ARG A 152 -8.65 6.80 -5.27
N ARG A 153 -9.78 6.33 -5.80
CA ARG A 153 -10.40 5.05 -5.38
C ARG A 153 -9.43 3.88 -5.54
N LEU A 154 -8.72 3.82 -6.66
CA LEU A 154 -7.69 2.81 -6.91
C LEU A 154 -6.57 2.86 -5.84
N GLN A 155 -6.07 4.05 -5.49
CA GLN A 155 -5.03 4.19 -4.46
C GLN A 155 -5.53 3.79 -3.07
N GLU A 156 -6.78 4.14 -2.72
CA GLU A 156 -7.40 3.75 -1.45
C GLU A 156 -7.54 2.23 -1.33
N ALA A 157 -8.06 1.58 -2.38
CA ALA A 157 -8.18 0.12 -2.44
C ALA A 157 -6.80 -0.57 -2.39
N GLU A 158 -5.81 -0.02 -3.10
CA GLU A 158 -4.46 -0.59 -3.09
C GLU A 158 -3.73 -0.43 -1.76
N LYS A 159 -3.94 0.68 -1.05
CA LYS A 159 -3.47 0.85 0.31
C LYS A 159 -4.06 -0.22 1.22
N GLU A 160 -5.38 -0.44 1.14
CA GLU A 160 -6.05 -1.45 1.96
C GLU A 160 -5.54 -2.86 1.64
N LYS A 161 -5.35 -3.18 0.35
CA LYS A 161 -4.80 -4.47 -0.09
C LYS A 161 -3.41 -4.71 0.49
N LEU A 162 -2.55 -3.69 0.50
CA LEU A 162 -1.21 -3.80 1.05
C LEU A 162 -1.25 -4.04 2.57
N GLU A 163 -2.13 -3.36 3.30
CA GLU A 163 -2.32 -3.54 4.73
C GLU A 163 -2.79 -4.96 5.07
N LEU A 164 -3.77 -5.49 4.32
CA LEU A 164 -4.26 -6.87 4.48
C LEU A 164 -3.18 -7.90 4.13
N THR A 165 -2.41 -7.66 3.07
CA THR A 165 -1.31 -8.53 2.65
C THR A 165 -0.23 -8.59 3.73
N ALA A 166 0.16 -7.43 4.28
CA ALA A 166 1.10 -7.34 5.40
C ALA A 166 0.58 -8.08 6.64
N ALA A 167 -0.70 -7.91 6.99
CA ALA A 167 -1.31 -8.61 8.13
C ALA A 167 -1.29 -10.12 7.95
N ARG A 168 -1.63 -10.62 6.75
CA ARG A 168 -1.54 -12.05 6.39
C ARG A 168 -0.10 -12.56 6.52
N HIS A 169 0.86 -11.80 6.01
CA HIS A 169 2.25 -12.21 6.04
C HIS A 169 2.80 -12.31 7.47
N LEU A 170 2.45 -11.37 8.35
CA LEU A 170 2.80 -11.46 9.77
C LEU A 170 2.14 -12.65 10.46
N GLY A 171 0.91 -12.98 10.05
CA GLY A 171 0.21 -14.20 10.49
C GLY A 171 1.00 -15.46 10.16
N ALA A 172 1.63 -15.55 8.99
CA ALA A 172 2.42 -16.74 8.62
C ALA A 172 3.67 -16.96 9.50
N PHE A 173 4.16 -15.91 10.17
CA PHE A 173 5.26 -16.01 11.15
C PHE A 173 4.76 -16.20 12.60
N ARG A 174 3.44 -16.31 12.82
CA ARG A 174 2.82 -16.49 14.14
C ARG A 174 1.89 -17.71 14.14
N PRO A 175 2.05 -18.67 15.06
CA PRO A 175 1.32 -19.94 15.01
C PRO A 175 -0.17 -19.88 15.42
N ASP A 176 -0.74 -18.72 15.71
CA ASP A 176 -2.13 -18.61 16.21
C ASP A 176 -2.89 -17.49 15.49
N THR A 177 -3.86 -17.85 14.62
CA THR A 177 -5.24 -17.31 14.58
C THR A 177 -6.01 -17.71 13.31
N ASP A 178 -6.73 -18.83 13.32
CA ASP A 178 -7.55 -19.27 12.17
C ASP A 178 -8.73 -18.34 11.84
N ALA A 179 -9.40 -17.79 12.86
CA ALA A 179 -10.55 -16.91 12.67
C ALA A 179 -10.18 -15.54 12.07
N ALA A 180 -9.00 -15.00 12.42
CA ALA A 180 -8.50 -13.75 11.85
C ALA A 180 -8.14 -13.94 10.36
N THR A 181 -7.59 -15.10 10.00
CA THR A 181 -7.23 -15.45 8.62
C THR A 181 -8.46 -15.46 7.70
N ALA A 182 -9.56 -16.10 8.10
CA ALA A 182 -10.78 -16.17 7.29
C ALA A 182 -11.41 -14.78 7.03
N HIS A 183 -11.34 -13.86 7.99
CA HIS A 183 -11.81 -12.49 7.82
C HIS A 183 -10.90 -11.69 6.86
N LEU A 184 -9.58 -11.80 7.04
CA LEU A 184 -8.60 -11.17 6.15
C LEU A 184 -8.77 -11.63 4.70
N GLU A 185 -9.00 -12.92 4.47
CA GLU A 185 -9.22 -13.47 3.12
C GLU A 185 -10.49 -12.93 2.47
N ARG A 186 -11.60 -12.84 3.23
CA ARG A 186 -12.85 -12.28 2.71
C ARG A 186 -12.64 -10.82 2.30
N ARG A 187 -12.05 -10.01 3.19
CA ARG A 187 -11.81 -8.60 2.92
C ARG A 187 -10.84 -8.41 1.75
N SER A 188 -9.81 -9.25 1.64
CA SER A 188 -8.88 -9.21 0.51
C SER A 188 -9.58 -9.45 -0.82
N ARG A 189 -10.59 -10.34 -0.89
CA ARG A 189 -11.37 -10.55 -2.13
C ARG A 189 -12.19 -9.33 -2.51
N GLU A 190 -12.84 -8.70 -1.53
CA GLU A 190 -13.61 -7.47 -1.74
C GLU A 190 -12.72 -6.33 -2.25
N VAL A 191 -11.54 -6.15 -1.66
CA VAL A 191 -10.60 -5.11 -2.08
C VAL A 191 -10.05 -5.37 -3.49
N VAL A 192 -9.77 -6.63 -3.85
CA VAL A 192 -9.39 -6.97 -5.23
C VAL A 192 -10.50 -6.63 -6.22
N ALA A 193 -11.77 -6.86 -5.86
CA ALA A 193 -12.90 -6.45 -6.70
C ALA A 193 -12.94 -4.92 -6.85
N SER A 194 -12.74 -4.16 -5.77
CA SER A 194 -12.69 -2.69 -5.81
C SER A 194 -11.52 -2.15 -6.66
N VAL A 195 -10.35 -2.80 -6.62
CA VAL A 195 -9.23 -2.47 -7.51
C VAL A 195 -9.63 -2.68 -8.97
N ASN A 196 -10.27 -3.80 -9.30
CA ASN A 196 -10.67 -4.11 -10.67
C ASN A 196 -11.74 -3.13 -11.17
N GLU A 197 -12.74 -2.81 -10.36
CA GLU A 197 -13.78 -1.81 -10.68
C GLU A 197 -13.16 -0.45 -10.97
N ALA A 198 -12.22 0.02 -10.13
CA ALA A 198 -11.54 1.29 -10.36
C ALA A 198 -10.67 1.29 -11.65
N LEU A 199 -10.15 0.13 -12.06
CA LEU A 199 -9.43 -0.02 -13.33
C LEU A 199 -10.36 -0.02 -14.54
N GLU A 200 -11.56 -0.59 -14.40
CA GLU A 200 -12.62 -0.54 -15.42
C GLU A 200 -13.12 0.89 -15.62
N ASP A 201 -13.38 1.63 -14.54
CA ASP A 201 -13.70 3.06 -14.58
C ASP A 201 -12.64 3.85 -15.36
N LEU A 202 -11.35 3.61 -15.06
CA LEU A 202 -10.23 4.23 -15.77
C LEU A 202 -10.14 3.84 -17.25
N ALA A 203 -10.64 2.67 -17.61
CA ALA A 203 -10.69 2.26 -19.01
C ALA A 203 -11.79 2.98 -19.77
N CYS A 204 -12.97 3.15 -19.17
CA CYS A 204 -14.06 3.93 -19.78
C CYS A 204 -13.67 5.39 -20.04
N GLU A 205 -12.90 6.02 -19.15
CA GLU A 205 -12.43 7.40 -19.33
C GLU A 205 -11.42 7.55 -20.49
N LEU A 206 -10.72 6.47 -20.87
CA LEU A 206 -9.81 6.47 -22.02
C LEU A 206 -10.54 6.29 -23.36
N ASP A 207 -11.64 5.54 -23.36
CA ASP A 207 -12.40 5.21 -24.57
C ASP A 207 -13.49 6.25 -24.90
N GLY A 208 -13.72 7.23 -24.01
CA GLY A 208 -14.72 8.29 -24.17
C GLY A 208 -14.26 9.55 -24.93
N GLU A 209 -13.03 9.60 -25.46
CA GLU A 209 -12.45 10.73 -26.20
C GLU A 209 -12.47 10.53 -27.75
N GLU A 210 -13.53 9.94 -28.33
CA GLU A 210 -13.78 9.93 -29.79
C GLU A 210 -14.76 11.03 -30.27
#